data_AF-A0A0L6WLM8-F1
#
_entry.id   AF-A0A0L6WLM8-F1
#
_cell.length_a   1.000
_cell.length_b   1.000
_cell.length_c   1.000
_cell.angle_alpha   90.00
_cell.angle_beta   90.00
_cell.angle_gamma   90.00
#
_symmetry.space_group_name_H-M   'P 1'
#
loop_
_entity.id
_entity.type
_entity.pdbx_description
1 polymer ?
#
loop_
_entity_poly.entity_id
_entity_poly.type
_entity_poly.pdbx_seq_one_letter_code
_entity_poly.pdbx_strand_id
1 'polypeptide(L)'
;MPTAPCTAAVSLTAPSEPPDHVTLFNCSVKHSTSDIIVVVLHYPALASTLMGCISAAKALPLGAANHTHFISTVNLTFTDQVDFPWIAEQQGLFNALSTLIKSKILDQSVGKNSAPAKSFFTFADAIITIEGCCHDACQKELQEADPEGKPHAKKIKVLPSATSHKVGSKAALALLSQVDMALDAMALTEDDTSVSHADLQKHCDAVNLAAQQQLYTLNLLL
;
A
#
# COMPACT_ATOMS: atom_id res chain seq x y z
N MET A 1 37.73 13.88 51.14
CA MET A 1 37.30 12.77 50.27
C MET A 1 36.12 13.25 49.45
N PRO A 2 36.15 13.21 48.10
CA PRO A 2 35.03 13.67 47.29
C PRO A 2 34.04 12.53 47.04
N THR A 3 32.77 12.79 47.36
CA THR A 3 31.63 11.88 47.12
C THR A 3 31.22 11.96 45.65
N ALA A 4 31.20 10.82 44.96
CA ALA A 4 30.82 10.70 43.56
C ALA A 4 29.29 10.85 43.36
N PRO A 5 28.83 11.46 42.26
CA PRO A 5 27.41 11.61 41.96
C PRO A 5 26.83 10.28 41.47
N CYS A 6 25.70 9.88 42.05
CA CYS A 6 24.97 8.68 41.64
C CYS A 6 24.29 8.91 40.28
N THR A 7 24.66 8.11 39.29
CA THR A 7 23.98 8.00 37.99
C THR A 7 22.59 7.42 38.21
N ALA A 8 21.55 8.24 38.01
CA ALA A 8 20.17 7.79 38.01
C ALA A 8 19.92 6.88 36.80
N ALA A 9 19.62 5.61 37.05
CA ALA A 9 19.17 4.68 36.03
C ALA A 9 17.81 5.16 35.50
N VAL A 10 17.77 5.57 34.23
CA VAL A 10 16.53 5.87 33.52
C VAL A 10 15.74 4.57 33.42
N SER A 11 14.62 4.50 34.13
CA SER A 11 13.69 3.39 34.07
C SER A 11 13.17 3.28 32.63
N LEU A 12 13.46 2.15 31.97
CA LEU A 12 12.90 1.83 30.67
C LEU A 12 11.37 1.76 30.82
N THR A 13 10.70 2.73 30.20
CA THR A 13 9.25 2.78 30.06
C THR A 13 8.76 1.42 29.58
N ALA A 14 7.74 0.87 30.26
CA ALA A 14 7.16 -0.43 29.94
C ALA A 14 6.83 -0.53 28.44
N PRO A 15 7.06 -1.69 27.80
CA PRO A 15 6.73 -1.88 26.39
C PRO A 15 5.24 -1.61 26.22
N SER A 16 4.92 -0.58 25.42
CA SER A 16 3.60 -0.35 24.86
C SER A 16 3.06 -1.69 24.36
N GLU A 17 1.89 -2.08 24.85
CA GLU A 17 1.22 -3.30 24.41
C GLU A 17 1.18 -3.31 22.87
N PRO A 18 1.67 -4.39 22.22
CA PRO A 18 1.77 -4.42 20.78
C PRO A 18 0.38 -4.25 20.16
N PRO A 19 0.25 -3.52 19.03
CA PRO A 19 -1.03 -3.32 18.37
C PRO A 19 -1.70 -4.66 18.09
N ASP A 20 -2.98 -4.80 18.46
CA ASP A 20 -3.77 -5.97 18.10
C ASP A 20 -4.06 -5.95 16.59
N HIS A 21 -3.16 -6.57 15.84
CA HIS A 21 -3.25 -6.69 14.39
C HIS A 21 -4.52 -7.43 13.96
N VAL A 22 -5.07 -8.34 14.76
CA VAL A 22 -6.31 -9.06 14.40
C VAL A 22 -7.50 -8.12 14.47
N THR A 23 -7.57 -7.29 15.50
CA THR A 23 -8.63 -6.27 15.62
C THR A 23 -8.55 -5.25 14.48
N LEU A 24 -7.34 -4.74 14.16
CA LEU A 24 -7.15 -3.82 13.03
C LEU A 24 -7.53 -4.44 11.68
N PHE A 25 -7.22 -5.73 11.49
CA PHE A 25 -7.63 -6.48 10.30
C PHE A 25 -9.15 -6.49 10.17
N ASN A 26 -9.84 -6.88 11.24
CA ASN A 26 -11.31 -6.98 11.27
C ASN A 26 -12.01 -5.64 11.07
N CYS A 27 -11.38 -4.52 11.47
CA CYS A 27 -11.89 -3.18 11.18
C CYS A 27 -11.72 -2.76 9.71
N SER A 28 -10.81 -3.41 8.97
CA SER A 28 -10.45 -3.04 7.59
C SER A 28 -11.27 -3.78 6.53
N VAL A 29 -12.03 -4.81 6.92
CA VAL A 29 -12.81 -5.66 6.01
C VAL A 29 -14.19 -5.96 6.58
N LYS A 30 -15.14 -6.25 5.70
CA LYS A 30 -16.44 -6.79 6.09
C LYS A 30 -16.50 -8.28 5.79
N HIS A 31 -16.86 -9.07 6.79
CA HIS A 31 -17.08 -10.51 6.64
C HIS A 31 -18.57 -10.84 6.43
N SER A 32 -18.82 -11.92 5.70
CA SER A 32 -20.11 -12.61 5.69
C SER A 32 -20.31 -13.45 6.96
N THR A 33 -21.48 -14.09 7.09
CA THR A 33 -21.77 -15.03 8.19
C THR A 33 -20.89 -16.28 8.19
N SER A 34 -20.15 -16.53 7.11
CA SER A 34 -19.24 -17.68 6.97
C SER A 34 -17.77 -17.27 7.04
N ASP A 35 -17.46 -16.13 7.63
CA ASP A 35 -16.10 -15.55 7.73
C ASP A 35 -15.41 -15.31 6.38
N ILE A 36 -16.19 -15.12 5.31
CA ILE A 36 -15.69 -14.76 3.98
C ILE A 36 -15.67 -13.24 3.85
N ILE A 37 -14.55 -12.66 3.46
CA ILE A 37 -14.37 -11.24 3.13
C ILE A 37 -15.20 -10.95 1.88
N VAL A 38 -16.21 -10.09 2.06
CA VAL A 38 -17.11 -9.65 0.98
C VAL A 38 -16.73 -8.26 0.45
N VAL A 39 -16.11 -7.43 1.27
CA VAL A 39 -15.75 -6.05 0.93
C VAL A 39 -14.51 -5.65 1.72
N VAL A 40 -13.53 -5.03 1.06
CA VAL A 40 -12.44 -4.29 1.72
C VAL A 40 -12.88 -2.86 1.99
N LEU A 41 -12.88 -2.44 3.26
CA LEU A 41 -13.30 -1.10 3.68
C LEU A 41 -12.13 -0.11 3.66
N HIS A 42 -10.90 -0.57 3.90
CA HIS A 42 -9.74 0.31 4.03
C HIS A 42 -8.43 -0.37 3.57
N TYR A 43 -8.10 -0.24 2.27
CA TYR A 43 -6.93 -0.90 1.66
C TYR A 43 -5.59 -0.64 2.38
N PRO A 44 -5.23 0.62 2.74
CA PRO A 44 -3.95 0.85 3.41
C PRO A 44 -3.86 0.19 4.79
N ALA A 45 -4.98 0.09 5.50
CA ALA A 45 -5.02 -0.52 6.84
C ALA A 45 -4.94 -2.04 6.75
N LEU A 46 -5.65 -2.64 5.77
CA LEU A 46 -5.54 -4.06 5.44
C LEU A 46 -4.08 -4.43 5.11
N ALA A 47 -3.44 -3.69 4.21
CA ALA A 47 -2.06 -3.96 3.80
C ALA A 47 -1.07 -3.80 4.96
N SER A 48 -1.20 -2.71 5.75
CA SER A 48 -0.35 -2.47 6.92
C SER A 48 -0.47 -3.59 7.95
N THR A 49 -1.70 -4.07 8.17
CA THR A 49 -1.97 -5.16 9.10
C THR A 49 -1.37 -6.47 8.60
N LEU A 50 -1.52 -6.79 7.32
CA LEU A 50 -0.89 -7.95 6.70
C LEU A 50 0.62 -7.91 6.82
N MET A 51 1.26 -6.77 6.54
CA MET A 51 2.71 -6.60 6.72
C MET A 51 3.14 -6.79 8.19
N GLY A 52 2.31 -6.32 9.14
CA GLY A 52 2.50 -6.56 10.57
C GLY A 52 2.47 -8.05 10.91
N CYS A 53 1.44 -8.77 10.45
CA CYS A 53 1.32 -10.23 10.65
C CYS A 53 2.49 -10.99 10.03
N ILE A 54 2.92 -10.62 8.82
CA ILE A 54 4.09 -11.21 8.15
C ILE A 54 5.35 -10.98 8.97
N SER A 55 5.57 -9.76 9.45
CA SER A 55 6.74 -9.42 10.26
C SER A 55 6.74 -10.18 11.59
N ALA A 56 5.59 -10.27 12.26
CA ALA A 56 5.41 -11.03 13.48
C ALA A 56 5.69 -12.52 13.26
N ALA A 57 5.16 -13.12 12.18
CA ALA A 57 5.43 -14.50 11.83
C ALA A 57 6.95 -14.75 11.68
N LYS A 58 7.66 -13.85 10.98
CA LYS A 58 9.12 -13.97 10.78
C LYS A 58 9.92 -13.85 12.08
N ALA A 59 9.44 -13.07 13.05
CA ALA A 59 10.11 -12.86 14.32
C ALA A 59 9.94 -14.04 15.29
N LEU A 60 8.89 -14.86 15.12
CA LEU A 60 8.64 -16.01 15.97
C LEU A 60 9.67 -17.13 15.71
N PRO A 61 10.32 -17.69 16.75
CA PRO A 61 11.28 -18.79 16.62
C PRO A 61 10.54 -20.14 16.46
N LEU A 62 9.61 -20.18 15.51
CA LEU A 62 8.76 -21.33 15.23
C LEU A 62 9.24 -22.04 13.95
N GLY A 63 8.79 -23.28 13.75
CA GLY A 63 8.97 -23.98 12.48
C GLY A 63 7.99 -23.49 11.41
N ALA A 64 8.29 -23.76 10.14
CA ALA A 64 7.50 -23.28 9.00
C ALA A 64 6.02 -23.66 9.05
N ALA A 65 5.68 -24.84 9.58
CA ALA A 65 4.29 -25.27 9.77
C ALA A 65 3.53 -24.37 10.77
N ASN A 66 4.19 -23.96 11.85
CA ASN A 66 3.62 -23.08 12.87
C ASN A 66 3.50 -21.64 12.35
N HIS A 67 4.45 -21.18 11.52
CA HIS A 67 4.33 -19.90 10.83
C HIS A 67 3.14 -19.88 9.87
N THR A 68 2.95 -20.94 9.08
CA THR A 68 1.78 -21.11 8.22
C THR A 68 0.49 -21.06 9.05
N HIS A 69 0.43 -21.79 10.15
CA HIS A 69 -0.74 -21.76 11.04
C HIS A 69 -1.01 -20.36 11.60
N PHE A 70 0.02 -19.67 12.08
CA PHE A 70 -0.09 -18.30 12.59
C PHE A 70 -0.62 -17.34 11.52
N ILE A 71 -0.04 -17.33 10.31
CA ILE A 71 -0.52 -16.48 9.22
C ILE A 71 -1.95 -16.83 8.81
N SER A 72 -2.31 -18.12 8.85
CA SER A 72 -3.66 -18.61 8.53
C SER A 72 -4.74 -18.17 9.52
N THR A 73 -4.36 -17.62 10.68
CA THR A 73 -5.33 -17.02 11.61
C THR A 73 -5.96 -15.76 11.02
N VAL A 74 -5.26 -15.08 10.12
CA VAL A 74 -5.81 -14.00 9.30
C VAL A 74 -6.55 -14.68 8.15
N ASN A 75 -7.84 -14.96 8.36
CA ASN A 75 -8.66 -15.71 7.41
C ASN A 75 -8.91 -14.91 6.11
N LEU A 76 -7.98 -14.97 5.16
CA LEU A 76 -8.03 -14.26 3.87
C LEU A 76 -8.89 -14.96 2.82
N THR A 77 -10.12 -15.32 3.18
CA THR A 77 -11.04 -15.96 2.24
C THR A 77 -11.92 -14.89 1.60
N PHE A 78 -11.67 -14.54 0.34
CA PHE A 78 -12.47 -13.56 -0.41
C PHE A 78 -13.57 -14.23 -1.24
N THR A 79 -14.71 -13.55 -1.42
CA THR A 79 -15.80 -14.05 -2.31
C THR A 79 -15.41 -14.04 -3.78
N ASP A 80 -14.61 -13.07 -4.18
CA ASP A 80 -14.09 -12.89 -5.53
C ASP A 80 -12.71 -12.17 -5.47
N GLN A 81 -12.17 -11.78 -6.63
CA GLN A 81 -10.85 -11.14 -6.73
C GLN A 81 -10.94 -9.70 -7.26
N VAL A 82 -12.11 -9.06 -7.23
CA VAL A 82 -12.29 -7.73 -7.85
C VAL A 82 -11.45 -6.64 -7.19
N ASP A 83 -11.15 -6.82 -5.91
CA ASP A 83 -10.38 -5.88 -5.08
C ASP A 83 -8.86 -6.10 -5.19
N PHE A 84 -8.40 -7.20 -5.81
CA PHE A 84 -6.99 -7.58 -5.80
C PHE A 84 -6.06 -6.57 -6.49
N PRO A 85 -6.43 -5.94 -7.62
CA PRO A 85 -5.60 -4.88 -8.21
C PRO A 85 -5.33 -3.73 -7.24
N TRP A 86 -6.36 -3.24 -6.55
CA TRP A 86 -6.26 -2.15 -5.57
C TRP A 86 -5.44 -2.54 -4.34
N ILE A 87 -5.51 -3.81 -3.94
CA ILE A 87 -4.67 -4.35 -2.87
C ILE A 87 -3.20 -4.45 -3.32
N ALA A 88 -2.95 -4.83 -4.58
CA ALA A 88 -1.60 -4.96 -5.13
C ALA A 88 -0.87 -3.61 -5.19
N GLU A 89 -1.59 -2.52 -5.43
CA GLU A 89 -1.05 -1.15 -5.41
C GLU A 89 -0.57 -0.68 -4.03
N GLN A 90 -0.86 -1.42 -2.96
CA GLN A 90 -0.44 -1.03 -1.61
C GLN A 90 1.07 -1.23 -1.43
N GLN A 91 1.76 -0.12 -1.14
CA GLN A 91 3.21 -0.06 -1.08
C GLN A 91 3.81 -1.12 -0.14
N GLY A 92 4.79 -1.87 -0.64
CA GLY A 92 5.55 -2.84 0.14
C GLY A 92 4.87 -4.19 0.34
N LEU A 93 3.57 -4.32 0.07
CA LEU A 93 2.84 -5.59 0.24
C LEU A 93 3.39 -6.68 -0.68
N PHE A 94 3.56 -6.37 -1.97
CA PHE A 94 4.16 -7.29 -2.94
C PHE A 94 5.53 -7.79 -2.48
N ASN A 95 6.43 -6.88 -2.09
CA ASN A 95 7.78 -7.21 -1.66
C ASN A 95 7.76 -8.11 -0.41
N ALA A 96 6.88 -7.81 0.54
CA ALA A 96 6.70 -8.60 1.75
C ALA A 96 6.21 -10.02 1.45
N LEU A 97 5.16 -10.16 0.61
CA LEU A 97 4.60 -11.45 0.20
C LEU A 97 5.60 -12.28 -0.61
N SER A 98 6.26 -11.65 -1.59
CA SER A 98 7.27 -12.30 -2.43
C SER A 98 8.44 -12.81 -1.59
N THR A 99 8.92 -11.99 -0.64
CA THR A 99 9.98 -12.40 0.29
C THR A 99 9.52 -13.54 1.19
N LEU A 100 8.30 -13.48 1.73
CA LEU A 100 7.75 -14.50 2.61
C LEU A 100 7.65 -15.87 1.92
N ILE A 101 7.16 -15.91 0.67
CA ILE A 101 7.06 -17.16 -0.10
C ILE A 101 8.44 -17.66 -0.49
N LYS A 102 9.32 -16.81 -1.03
CA LYS A 102 10.66 -17.21 -1.50
C LYS A 102 11.58 -17.69 -0.37
N SER A 103 11.44 -17.13 0.82
CA SER A 103 12.25 -17.52 1.98
C SER A 103 11.88 -18.88 2.57
N LYS A 104 10.83 -19.55 2.05
CA LYS A 104 10.32 -20.83 2.58
C LYS A 104 9.98 -20.78 4.08
N ILE A 105 9.67 -19.59 4.59
CA ILE A 105 9.22 -19.40 5.97
C ILE A 105 7.85 -20.04 6.17
N LEU A 106 7.03 -20.07 5.12
CA LEU A 106 5.76 -20.79 5.14
C LEU A 106 5.92 -22.17 4.48
N ASP A 107 5.37 -23.17 5.15
CA ASP A 107 5.25 -24.52 4.60
C ASP A 107 4.04 -24.60 3.64
N GLN A 108 4.31 -24.63 2.33
CA GLN A 108 3.28 -24.79 1.29
C GLN A 108 2.55 -26.14 1.38
N SER A 109 3.17 -27.18 1.93
CA SER A 109 2.53 -28.49 2.07
C SER A 109 1.40 -28.45 3.11
N VAL A 110 1.61 -27.72 4.22
CA VAL A 110 0.57 -27.40 5.20
C VAL A 110 -0.52 -26.54 4.57
N GLY A 111 -0.14 -25.63 3.67
CA GLY A 111 -1.04 -24.82 2.87
C GLY A 111 -2.12 -25.61 2.12
N LYS A 112 -1.80 -26.84 1.67
CA LYS A 112 -2.74 -27.66 0.90
C LYS A 112 -3.81 -28.34 1.76
N ASN A 113 -3.58 -28.47 3.06
CA ASN A 113 -4.42 -29.24 3.97
C ASN A 113 -5.37 -28.36 4.80
N SER A 114 -5.16 -27.05 4.82
CA SER A 114 -5.96 -26.09 5.59
C SER A 114 -6.62 -25.08 4.65
N ALA A 115 -7.94 -24.90 4.75
CA ALA A 115 -8.67 -23.97 3.89
C ALA A 115 -8.18 -22.52 4.06
N PRO A 116 -8.04 -21.95 5.28
CA PRO A 116 -7.47 -20.61 5.46
C PRO A 116 -6.05 -20.46 4.91
N ALA A 117 -5.21 -21.49 5.09
CA ALA A 117 -3.84 -21.47 4.55
C ALA A 117 -3.86 -21.45 3.02
N LYS A 118 -4.70 -22.27 2.40
CA LYS A 118 -4.91 -22.30 0.95
C LYS A 118 -5.40 -20.95 0.44
N SER A 119 -6.35 -20.31 1.13
CA SER A 119 -6.85 -18.98 0.79
C SER A 119 -5.72 -17.94 0.84
N PHE A 120 -4.87 -17.96 1.88
CA PHE A 120 -3.71 -17.09 1.98
C PHE A 120 -2.73 -17.26 0.80
N PHE A 121 -2.35 -18.51 0.47
CA PHE A 121 -1.44 -18.75 -0.65
C PHE A 121 -2.07 -18.32 -1.99
N THR A 122 -3.36 -18.60 -2.20
CA THR A 122 -4.09 -18.18 -3.41
C THR A 122 -4.08 -16.66 -3.55
N PHE A 123 -4.34 -15.93 -2.46
CA PHE A 123 -4.28 -14.48 -2.42
C PHE A 123 -2.86 -13.98 -2.73
N ALA A 124 -1.84 -14.51 -2.06
CA ALA A 124 -0.46 -14.08 -2.24
C ALA A 124 0.04 -14.30 -3.68
N ASP A 125 -0.25 -15.45 -4.27
CA ASP A 125 0.09 -15.77 -5.66
C ASP A 125 -0.60 -14.81 -6.64
N ALA A 126 -1.86 -14.44 -6.38
CA ALA A 126 -2.59 -13.50 -7.21
C ALA A 126 -2.00 -12.09 -7.15
N ILE A 127 -1.68 -11.57 -5.95
CA ILE A 127 -1.00 -10.27 -5.79
C ILE A 127 0.36 -10.26 -6.51
N ILE A 128 1.15 -11.33 -6.37
CA ILE A 128 2.44 -11.47 -7.04
C ILE A 128 2.27 -11.48 -8.56
N THR A 129 1.24 -12.16 -9.06
CA THR A 129 0.94 -12.24 -10.50
C THR A 129 0.54 -10.88 -11.06
N ILE A 130 -0.34 -10.15 -10.38
CA ILE A 130 -0.80 -8.83 -10.80
C ILE A 130 0.38 -7.87 -10.93
N GLU A 131 1.21 -7.77 -9.90
CA GLU A 131 2.37 -6.87 -9.92
C GLU A 131 3.40 -7.29 -10.98
N GLY A 132 3.63 -8.60 -11.14
CA GLY A 132 4.52 -9.13 -12.17
C GLY A 132 4.06 -8.76 -13.59
N CYS A 133 2.76 -8.86 -13.86
CA CYS A 133 2.20 -8.48 -15.16
C CYS A 133 2.33 -6.98 -15.45
N CYS A 134 2.12 -6.12 -14.45
CA CYS A 134 2.32 -4.68 -14.59
C CYS A 134 3.76 -4.35 -15.00
N HIS A 135 4.73 -5.03 -14.41
CA HIS A 135 6.14 -4.78 -14.70
C HIS A 135 6.54 -5.17 -16.13
N ASP A 136 6.02 -6.29 -16.64
CA ASP A 136 6.26 -6.76 -18.01
C ASP A 136 5.59 -5.86 -19.06
N ALA A 137 4.38 -5.38 -18.78
CA ALA A 137 3.64 -4.48 -19.67
C ALA A 137 4.34 -3.12 -19.79
N CYS A 138 4.69 -2.50 -18.65
CA CYS A 138 5.42 -1.24 -18.63
C CYS A 138 6.79 -1.35 -19.32
N GLN A 139 7.49 -2.48 -19.16
CA GLN A 139 8.78 -2.69 -19.81
C GLN A 139 8.66 -2.77 -21.33
N LYS A 140 7.60 -3.39 -21.85
CA LYS A 140 7.34 -3.44 -23.30
C LYS A 140 7.01 -2.07 -23.87
N GLU A 141 6.18 -1.26 -23.20
CA GLU A 141 5.87 0.09 -23.65
C GLU A 141 7.12 1.00 -23.69
N LEU A 142 8.01 0.88 -22.71
CA LEU A 142 9.29 1.60 -22.70
C LEU A 142 10.24 1.17 -23.83
N GLN A 143 10.18 -0.09 -24.28
CA GLN A 143 10.98 -0.59 -25.40
C GLN A 143 10.37 -0.24 -26.76
N GLU A 144 9.04 -0.11 -26.87
CA GLU A 144 8.36 0.33 -28.09
C GLU A 144 8.37 1.86 -28.26
N ALA A 145 8.61 2.61 -27.19
CA ALA A 145 8.70 4.07 -27.20
C ALA A 145 10.09 4.64 -27.61
N ASP A 146 11.03 3.80 -28.04
CA ASP A 146 12.25 4.22 -28.74
C ASP A 146 12.12 4.03 -30.26
N PRO A 147 11.42 4.94 -30.98
CA PRO A 147 11.56 4.99 -32.42
C PRO A 147 12.91 5.64 -32.73
N GLU A 148 13.87 4.82 -33.14
CA GLU A 148 15.11 5.19 -33.85
C GLU A 148 14.82 5.87 -35.22
N GLY A 149 13.68 6.54 -35.36
CA GLY A 149 13.19 7.24 -36.54
C GLY A 149 13.03 8.73 -36.25
N LYS A 150 13.93 9.52 -36.84
CA LYS A 150 13.92 11.00 -36.90
C LYS A 150 12.53 11.62 -36.68
N PRO A 151 12.37 12.55 -35.71
CA PRO A 151 11.11 13.24 -35.50
C PRO A 151 10.82 14.16 -36.69
N HIS A 152 9.97 13.69 -37.60
CA HIS A 152 9.35 14.58 -38.58
C HIS A 152 8.26 15.38 -37.87
N ALA A 153 8.53 16.68 -37.70
CA ALA A 153 7.63 17.67 -37.11
C ALA A 153 6.26 17.67 -37.81
N LYS A 154 5.33 16.86 -37.32
CA LYS A 154 3.91 16.98 -37.64
C LYS A 154 3.30 17.91 -36.61
N LYS A 155 2.85 19.08 -37.08
CA LYS A 155 2.09 20.06 -36.29
C LYS A 155 0.84 19.37 -35.72
N ILE A 156 0.89 18.98 -34.45
CA ILE A 156 -0.29 18.52 -33.72
C ILE A 156 -1.09 19.76 -33.35
N LYS A 157 -2.23 19.92 -34.01
CA LYS A 157 -3.24 20.91 -33.66
C LYS A 157 -3.96 20.40 -32.42
N VAL A 158 -3.53 20.84 -31.24
CA VAL A 158 -4.21 20.56 -29.97
C VAL A 158 -5.58 21.23 -30.02
N LEU A 159 -6.64 20.43 -30.01
CA LEU A 159 -8.00 20.88 -29.75
C LEU A 159 -8.33 20.56 -28.29
N PRO A 160 -8.76 21.54 -27.49
CA PRO A 160 -9.22 21.31 -26.13
C PRO A 160 -10.56 20.57 -26.19
N SER A 161 -10.58 19.30 -25.78
CA SER A 161 -11.81 18.54 -25.63
C SER A 161 -12.39 18.77 -24.24
N ALA A 162 -13.31 19.74 -24.15
CA ALA A 162 -14.17 19.94 -22.99
C ALA A 162 -15.48 19.16 -23.22
N THR A 163 -15.69 18.06 -22.49
CA THR A 163 -17.01 17.42 -22.40
C THR A 163 -17.36 17.09 -20.96
N SER A 164 -18.19 17.97 -20.40
CA SER A 164 -19.20 17.79 -19.35
C SER A 164 -19.21 16.45 -18.60
N HIS A 165 -18.48 16.38 -17.48
CA HIS A 165 -18.88 15.54 -16.35
C HIS A 165 -19.39 16.47 -15.24
N LYS A 166 -20.63 16.26 -14.78
CA LYS A 166 -21.24 17.04 -13.69
C LYS A 166 -20.59 16.59 -12.37
N VAL A 167 -19.37 17.07 -12.11
CA VAL A 167 -18.64 16.86 -10.84
C VAL A 167 -19.36 17.67 -9.76
N GLY A 168 -20.30 16.99 -9.10
CA GLY A 168 -21.20 17.55 -8.10
C GLY A 168 -20.67 17.55 -6.67
N SER A 169 -19.36 17.48 -6.45
CA SER A 169 -18.80 17.64 -5.11
C SER A 169 -17.90 18.88 -5.07
N LYS A 170 -18.34 19.90 -4.33
CA LYS A 170 -17.55 21.08 -3.97
C LYS A 170 -16.16 20.70 -3.42
N ALA A 171 -16.05 19.51 -2.82
CA ALA A 171 -14.80 18.89 -2.38
C ALA A 171 -13.84 18.52 -3.54
N ALA A 172 -14.34 17.96 -4.66
CA ALA A 172 -13.49 17.64 -5.81
C ALA A 172 -12.96 18.90 -6.51
N LEU A 173 -13.76 19.97 -6.57
CA LEU A 173 -13.29 21.27 -7.07
C LEU A 173 -12.25 21.91 -6.14
N ALA A 174 -12.42 21.77 -4.82
CA ALA A 174 -11.43 22.23 -3.85
C ALA A 174 -10.11 21.45 -3.96
N LEU A 175 -10.17 20.14 -4.25
CA LEU A 175 -9.01 19.30 -4.52
C LEU A 175 -8.23 19.77 -5.76
N LEU A 176 -8.93 19.95 -6.89
CA LEU A 176 -8.31 20.44 -8.12
C LEU A 176 -7.67 21.82 -7.91
N SER A 177 -8.34 22.71 -7.17
CA SER A 177 -7.80 24.02 -6.86
C SER A 177 -6.58 23.98 -5.92
N GLN A 178 -6.50 23.01 -5.00
CA GLN A 178 -5.31 22.82 -4.15
C GLN A 178 -4.12 22.27 -4.92
N VAL A 179 -4.37 21.33 -5.84
CA VAL A 179 -3.33 20.78 -6.72
C VAL A 179 -2.79 21.86 -7.65
N ASP A 180 -3.67 22.67 -8.25
CA ASP A 180 -3.25 23.80 -9.09
C ASP A 180 -2.42 24.82 -8.30
N MET A 181 -2.83 25.20 -7.08
CA MET A 181 -2.03 26.09 -6.24
C MET A 181 -0.67 25.50 -5.85
N ALA A 182 -0.58 24.19 -5.60
CA ALA A 182 0.68 23.52 -5.30
C ALA A 182 1.61 23.51 -6.52
N LEU A 183 1.07 23.24 -7.71
CA LEU A 183 1.81 23.30 -8.97
C LEU A 183 2.28 24.74 -9.29
N ASP A 184 1.43 25.74 -9.07
CA ASP A 184 1.80 27.16 -9.25
C ASP A 184 2.89 27.59 -8.25
N ALA A 185 2.81 27.14 -6.98
CA ALA A 185 3.84 27.42 -5.99
C ALA A 185 5.20 26.80 -6.37
N MET A 186 5.20 25.65 -7.03
CA MET A 186 6.42 25.04 -7.58
C MET A 186 6.97 25.85 -8.77
N ALA A 187 6.10 26.33 -9.67
CA ALA A 187 6.51 27.17 -10.79
C ALA A 187 7.06 28.55 -10.34
N LEU A 188 6.67 29.03 -9.16
CA LEU A 188 7.19 30.29 -8.59
C LEU A 188 8.56 30.16 -7.92
N THR A 189 9.09 28.94 -7.76
CA THR A 189 10.45 28.72 -7.20
C THR A 189 11.55 28.66 -8.27
N GLU A 190 11.34 29.34 -9.41
CA GLU A 190 12.32 29.56 -10.49
C GLU A 190 13.52 30.46 -10.11
N ASP A 191 14.06 30.32 -8.90
CA ASP A 191 15.48 30.61 -8.70
C ASP A 191 16.25 29.34 -9.08
N ASP A 192 17.28 29.45 -9.94
CA ASP A 192 18.09 28.37 -10.54
C ASP A 192 18.72 27.34 -9.56
N THR A 193 18.42 27.45 -8.26
CA THR A 193 18.62 26.40 -7.27
C THR A 193 17.73 25.19 -7.55
N SER A 194 18.31 24.19 -8.21
CA SER A 194 17.74 22.86 -8.39
C SER A 194 16.99 22.37 -7.14
N VAL A 195 15.67 22.21 -7.24
CA VAL A 195 14.84 21.59 -6.20
C VAL A 195 15.40 20.20 -5.93
N SER A 196 15.76 19.93 -4.67
CA SER A 196 16.34 18.64 -4.32
C SER A 196 15.29 17.54 -4.45
N HIS A 197 15.69 16.36 -4.90
CA HIS A 197 14.82 15.18 -4.98
C HIS A 197 14.15 14.87 -3.62
N ALA A 198 14.82 15.19 -2.51
CA ALA A 198 14.28 15.00 -1.16
C ALA A 198 13.09 15.93 -0.87
N ASP A 199 13.10 17.15 -1.41
CA ASP A 199 12.01 18.11 -1.21
C ASP A 199 10.81 17.78 -2.10
N LEU A 200 11.05 17.31 -3.33
CA LEU A 200 10.00 16.80 -4.21
C LEU A 200 9.29 15.59 -3.60
N GLN A 201 10.05 14.64 -3.05
CA GLN A 201 9.49 13.45 -2.38
C GLN A 201 8.61 13.84 -1.18
N LYS A 202 9.10 14.73 -0.31
CA LYS A 202 8.31 15.24 0.82
C LYS A 202 7.01 15.88 0.36
N HIS A 203 7.03 16.57 -0.79
CA HIS A 203 5.85 17.22 -1.31
C HIS A 203 4.83 16.20 -1.86
N CYS A 204 5.29 15.20 -2.61
CA CYS A 204 4.45 14.07 -3.04
C CYS A 204 3.80 13.36 -1.85
N ASP A 205 4.57 13.10 -0.79
CA ASP A 205 4.06 12.46 0.43
C ASP A 205 2.99 13.33 1.11
N ALA A 206 3.19 14.66 1.16
CA ALA A 206 2.23 15.59 1.73
C ALA A 206 0.92 15.68 0.93
N VAL A 207 0.99 15.70 -0.40
CA VAL A 207 -0.19 15.70 -1.29
C VAL A 207 -0.96 14.40 -1.15
N ASN A 208 -0.26 13.25 -1.13
CA ASN A 208 -0.88 11.95 -0.96
C ASN A 208 -1.58 11.83 0.40
N LEU A 209 -0.93 12.29 1.49
CA LEU A 209 -1.52 12.32 2.83
C LEU A 209 -2.77 13.20 2.89
N ALA A 210 -2.72 14.40 2.29
CA ALA A 210 -3.88 15.30 2.25
C ALA A 210 -5.06 14.68 1.47
N ALA A 211 -4.78 14.02 0.35
CA ALA A 211 -5.79 13.30 -0.43
C ALA A 211 -6.43 12.17 0.40
N GLN A 212 -5.63 11.38 1.13
CA GLN A 212 -6.12 10.31 2.00
C GLN A 212 -7.02 10.83 3.13
N GLN A 213 -6.61 11.91 3.82
CA GLN A 213 -7.40 12.52 4.89
C GLN A 213 -8.77 13.01 4.38
N GLN A 214 -8.80 13.59 3.18
CA GLN A 214 -10.06 14.04 2.58
C GLN A 214 -10.93 12.88 2.09
N LEU A 215 -10.35 11.83 1.53
CA LEU A 215 -11.07 10.62 1.14
C LEU A 215 -11.75 9.96 2.36
N TYR A 216 -11.02 9.89 3.47
CA TYR A 216 -11.55 9.40 4.75
C TYR A 216 -12.68 10.28 5.27
N THR A 217 -12.55 11.61 5.16
CA THR A 217 -13.61 12.56 5.53
C THR A 217 -14.87 12.40 4.68
N LEU A 218 -14.72 12.16 3.38
CA LEU A 218 -15.84 11.88 2.47
C LEU A 218 -16.54 10.55 2.81
N ASN A 219 -15.78 9.52 3.17
CA ASN A 219 -16.31 8.21 3.55
C ASN A 219 -17.13 8.26 4.86
N LEU A 220 -16.82 9.18 5.76
CA LEU A 220 -17.59 9.41 7.00
C LEU A 220 -18.88 10.22 6.79
N LEU A 221 -19.04 10.89 5.64
CA LEU A 221 -20.18 11.75 5.31
C LEU A 221 -21.25 11.04 4.46
N LEU A 222 -20.98 9.82 4.01
CA LEU A 222 -21.88 8.95 3.23
C LEU A 222 -22.57 7.92 4.13
#